data_AF-A0A1B6FT29-F1
#
_entry.id   AF-A0A1B6FT29-F1
#
_cell.length_a   1.000
_cell.length_b   1.000
_cell.length_c   1.000
_cell.angle_alpha   90.00
_cell.angle_beta   90.00
_cell.angle_gamma   90.00
#
_symmetry.space_group_name_H-M   'P 1'
#
loop_
_entity.id
_entity.type
_entity.pdbx_description
1 polymer ?
#
loop_
_entity_poly.entity_id
_entity_poly.type
_entity_poly.pdbx_seq_one_letter_code
_entity_poly.pdbx_strand_id
1 'polypeptide(L)'
;SSWSDWTLKFPIQDNLGKPLALHSSPINSKSSNPGLSYDDVLNENFQFDMNAHDVMVFLHIQKTGGTSFGRHLVQDLDLQRPCTCQRKRKRCYCFRPNRNENWLFSRYSTGWKCGLHADWTELTSCVGSELDKNEGDAVKRRYFYITLLREPISRYLSEFRHVQRGATWRNSRHWCGGRVATDAELPHCYQGSSWRGVTLDEFAACPHNLAANRQTRMMSD
;
A
#
# COMPACT_ATOMS: atom_id res chain seq x y z
N SER A 1 5.40 -64.29 1.58
CA SER A 1 5.38 -63.28 0.50
C SER A 1 4.63 -62.05 1.04
N SER A 2 5.27 -61.19 1.82
CA SER A 2 5.82 -59.87 1.41
C SER A 2 4.81 -59.04 0.61
N TRP A 3 4.04 -58.16 1.28
CA TRP A 3 4.12 -56.67 1.27
C TRP A 3 3.68 -56.05 -0.09
N SER A 4 2.86 -55.01 -0.20
CA SER A 4 2.67 -53.85 0.68
C SER A 4 1.42 -53.03 0.32
N ASP A 5 0.85 -52.42 1.35
CA ASP A 5 -0.15 -51.36 1.38
C ASP A 5 0.38 -50.08 0.70
N TRP A 6 -0.32 -49.55 -0.31
CA TRP A 6 0.06 -48.31 -0.99
C TRP A 6 -0.64 -47.11 -0.34
N THR A 7 -0.17 -46.72 0.84
CA THR A 7 -0.43 -45.36 1.34
C THR A 7 0.43 -44.39 0.54
N LEU A 8 -0.18 -43.63 -0.37
CA LEU A 8 0.41 -42.43 -0.98
C LEU A 8 0.64 -41.38 0.12
N LYS A 9 1.78 -41.47 0.80
CA LYS A 9 2.36 -40.34 1.54
C LYS A 9 2.92 -39.38 0.50
N PHE A 10 2.10 -38.44 0.03
CA PHE A 10 2.64 -37.19 -0.49
C PHE A 10 3.28 -36.45 0.70
N PRO A 11 4.59 -36.18 0.71
CA PRO A 11 5.12 -35.22 1.64
C PRO A 11 4.59 -33.86 1.20
N ILE A 12 3.61 -33.34 1.92
CA ILE A 12 3.32 -31.91 1.92
C ILE A 12 4.61 -31.26 2.41
N GLN A 13 5.44 -30.80 1.49
CA GLN A 13 6.48 -29.86 1.84
C GLN A 13 5.75 -28.60 2.31
N ASP A 14 5.74 -28.40 3.63
CA ASP A 14 5.36 -27.14 4.26
C ASP A 14 6.33 -26.05 3.81
N ASN A 15 6.03 -25.49 2.63
CA ASN A 15 6.64 -24.26 2.11
C ASN A 15 5.78 -23.04 2.51
N LEU A 16 4.95 -23.18 3.55
CA LEU A 16 4.23 -22.06 4.14
C LEU A 16 5.25 -21.13 4.80
N GLY A 17 5.51 -19.98 4.18
CA GLY A 17 6.41 -18.96 4.71
C GLY A 17 7.85 -18.98 4.19
N LYS A 18 8.20 -19.80 3.18
CA LYS A 18 9.49 -19.68 2.50
C LYS A 18 9.39 -18.68 1.34
N PRO A 19 10.36 -17.75 1.17
CA PRO A 19 10.39 -16.85 0.03
C PRO A 19 10.44 -17.67 -1.27
N LEU A 20 9.60 -17.33 -2.24
CA LEU A 20 9.68 -17.90 -3.59
C LEU A 20 10.96 -17.37 -4.25
N ALA A 21 12.05 -18.14 -4.16
CA ALA A 21 13.36 -17.79 -4.72
C ALA A 21 13.39 -17.68 -6.26
N LEU A 22 12.26 -17.90 -6.95
CA LEU A 22 12.18 -17.96 -8.41
C LEU A 22 11.74 -16.66 -9.11
N HIS A 23 11.49 -15.57 -8.38
CA HIS A 23 11.15 -14.27 -8.98
C HIS A 23 12.00 -13.09 -8.47
N SER A 24 13.16 -13.37 -7.84
CA SER A 24 14.13 -12.32 -7.44
C SER A 24 14.95 -11.77 -8.61
N SER A 25 14.78 -12.30 -9.83
CA SER A 25 15.35 -11.71 -11.04
C SER A 25 14.38 -10.68 -11.60
N PRO A 26 14.74 -9.38 -11.62
CA PRO A 26 13.86 -8.35 -12.18
C PRO A 26 13.73 -8.62 -13.68
N ILE A 27 12.57 -9.12 -14.11
CA ILE A 27 12.18 -9.12 -15.51
C ILE A 27 11.92 -7.65 -15.87
N ASN A 28 12.99 -6.98 -16.28
CA ASN A 28 13.02 -5.81 -17.15
C ASN A 28 12.04 -4.66 -16.82
N SER A 29 11.72 -4.42 -15.55
CA SER A 29 11.15 -3.14 -15.12
C SER A 29 12.32 -2.23 -14.76
N LYS A 30 12.47 -1.11 -15.47
CA LYS A 30 13.37 -0.01 -15.10
C LYS A 30 12.82 0.71 -13.84
N SER A 31 12.50 -0.04 -12.79
CA SER A 31 12.19 0.53 -11.48
C SER A 31 13.52 0.95 -10.85
N SER A 32 13.71 2.26 -10.71
CA SER A 32 14.95 2.85 -10.20
C SER A 32 15.17 2.63 -8.71
N ASN A 33 14.24 2.01 -7.97
CA ASN A 33 14.37 1.64 -6.56
C ASN A 33 13.39 0.52 -6.17
N PRO A 34 13.80 -0.77 -6.19
CA PRO A 34 12.91 -1.90 -5.88
C PRO A 34 12.49 -2.01 -4.40
N GLY A 35 12.82 -1.03 -3.55
CA GLY A 35 12.64 -1.13 -2.09
C GLY A 35 13.71 -2.01 -1.44
N LEU A 36 13.53 -2.32 -0.16
CA LEU A 36 14.44 -3.15 0.64
C LEU A 36 13.93 -4.60 0.62
N SER A 37 14.83 -5.59 0.49
CA SER A 37 14.46 -7.01 0.54
C SER A 37 14.07 -7.44 1.95
N TYR A 38 13.30 -8.52 2.08
CA TYR A 38 12.99 -9.15 3.38
C TYR A 38 14.28 -9.53 4.13
N ASP A 39 15.28 -10.03 3.42
CA ASP A 39 16.57 -10.42 4.02
C ASP A 39 17.38 -9.19 4.49
N ASP A 40 17.22 -8.03 3.84
CA ASP A 40 17.84 -6.78 4.29
C ASP A 40 17.26 -6.37 5.65
N VAL A 41 15.95 -6.59 5.85
CA VAL A 41 15.22 -6.23 7.08
C VAL A 41 15.60 -7.12 8.26
N LEU A 42 15.87 -8.41 8.01
CA LEU A 42 16.23 -9.37 9.06
C LEU A 42 17.68 -9.26 9.54
N ASN A 43 18.52 -8.49 8.84
CA ASN A 43 19.91 -8.32 9.20
C ASN A 43 20.03 -7.44 10.46
N GLU A 44 20.83 -7.84 11.45
CA GLU A 44 20.89 -7.21 12.79
C GLU A 44 21.30 -5.72 12.79
N ASN A 45 21.86 -5.22 11.69
CA ASN A 45 22.25 -3.83 11.50
C ASN A 45 21.19 -2.96 10.79
N PHE A 46 19.99 -3.50 10.54
CA PHE A 46 18.95 -2.80 9.79
C PHE A 46 18.08 -1.95 10.71
N GLN A 47 18.60 -0.78 11.09
CA GLN A 47 17.85 0.24 11.82
C GLN A 47 17.39 1.37 10.88
N PHE A 48 16.20 1.91 11.18
CA PHE A 48 15.69 3.10 10.54
C PHE A 48 16.47 4.33 11.03
N ASP A 49 17.14 5.01 10.12
CA ASP A 49 17.92 6.22 10.43
C ASP A 49 17.13 7.48 10.07
N MET A 50 16.52 8.07 11.09
CA MET A 50 15.76 9.32 11.01
C MET A 50 16.62 10.53 10.60
N ASN A 51 17.90 10.54 10.96
CA ASN A 51 18.82 11.65 10.71
C ASN A 51 19.42 11.60 9.31
N ALA A 52 19.54 10.40 8.73
CA ALA A 52 19.92 10.18 7.33
C ALA A 52 18.73 10.43 6.38
N HIS A 53 18.54 9.55 5.38
CA HIS A 53 17.59 9.74 4.28
C HIS A 53 16.55 8.62 4.20
N ASP A 54 16.35 7.87 5.28
CA ASP A 54 15.36 6.81 5.32
C ASP A 54 13.95 7.39 5.34
N VAL A 55 13.04 6.77 4.59
CA VAL A 55 11.66 7.21 4.49
C VAL A 55 10.72 6.03 4.71
N MET A 56 9.83 6.17 5.67
CA MET A 56 8.71 5.25 5.87
C MET A 56 7.59 5.59 4.90
N VAL A 57 7.10 4.61 4.15
CA VAL A 57 6.02 4.80 3.17
C VAL A 57 4.81 3.99 3.60
N PHE A 58 3.70 4.65 3.91
CA PHE A 58 2.48 3.98 4.33
C PHE A 58 1.53 3.74 3.14
N LEU A 59 1.47 2.49 2.69
CA LEU A 59 0.51 2.01 1.69
C LEU A 59 -0.84 1.77 2.39
N HIS A 60 -1.77 2.70 2.19
CA HIS A 60 -3.08 2.67 2.85
C HIS A 60 -4.13 1.96 1.99
N ILE A 61 -4.33 0.66 2.23
CA ILE A 61 -5.42 -0.11 1.61
C ILE A 61 -6.78 0.29 2.20
N GLN A 62 -7.80 0.44 1.36
CA GLN A 62 -9.13 0.81 1.84
C GLN A 62 -9.65 -0.22 2.86
N LYS A 63 -10.20 0.32 3.95
CA LYS A 63 -10.98 -0.42 4.98
C LYS A 63 -10.19 -1.38 5.86
N THR A 64 -8.86 -1.22 5.92
CA THR A 64 -7.97 -1.98 6.81
C THR A 64 -7.67 -1.28 8.13
N GLY A 65 -8.38 -0.19 8.47
CA GLY A 65 -8.12 0.60 9.68
C GLY A 65 -7.03 1.67 9.51
N GLY A 66 -6.51 1.85 8.30
CA GLY A 66 -5.42 2.80 8.01
C GLY A 66 -5.70 4.28 8.34
N THR A 67 -6.95 4.67 8.57
CA THR A 67 -7.27 6.01 9.11
C THR A 67 -6.81 6.17 10.56
N SER A 68 -6.98 5.13 11.40
CA SER A 68 -6.52 5.17 12.80
C SER A 68 -5.01 5.05 12.85
N PHE A 69 -4.46 4.04 12.18
CA PHE A 69 -3.01 3.81 12.13
C PHE A 69 -2.23 5.00 11.56
N GLY A 70 -2.72 5.59 10.46
CA GLY A 70 -2.09 6.77 9.90
C GLY A 70 -2.13 8.00 10.83
N ARG A 71 -3.09 8.09 11.76
CA ARG A 71 -3.07 9.13 12.81
C ARG A 71 -2.02 8.83 13.86
N HIS A 72 -1.93 7.58 14.32
CA HIS A 72 -0.88 7.15 15.26
C HIS A 72 0.52 7.47 14.73
N LEU A 73 0.78 7.23 13.44
CA LEU A 73 2.08 7.55 12.81
C LEU A 73 2.47 9.04 12.89
N VAL A 74 1.51 9.95 12.99
CA VAL A 74 1.78 11.41 12.99
C VAL A 74 1.52 12.08 14.33
N GLN A 75 0.98 11.36 15.33
CA GLN A 75 0.55 11.93 16.61
C GLN A 75 1.15 11.22 17.83
N ASP A 76 1.42 9.91 17.74
CA ASP A 76 1.62 9.08 18.94
C ASP A 76 2.99 8.39 18.98
N LEU A 77 3.89 8.73 18.04
CA LEU A 77 5.28 8.29 18.09
C LEU A 77 6.11 9.23 18.98
N ASP A 78 6.99 8.65 19.80
CA ASP A 78 8.00 9.41 20.54
C ASP A 78 9.17 9.75 19.61
N LEU A 79 9.28 11.02 19.25
CA LEU A 79 10.21 11.52 18.24
C LEU A 79 10.97 12.72 18.80
N GLN A 80 12.28 12.79 18.51
CA GLN A 80 13.11 13.97 18.83
C GLN A 80 12.50 15.27 18.29
N ARG A 81 11.88 15.21 17.10
CA ARG A 81 11.06 16.29 16.52
C ARG A 81 9.68 15.74 16.16
N PRO A 82 8.64 16.02 16.98
CA PRO A 82 7.28 15.59 16.70
C PRO A 82 6.73 16.20 15.41
N CYS A 83 5.78 15.50 14.76
CA CYS A 83 5.06 16.06 13.62
C CYS A 83 4.20 17.27 14.04
N THR A 84 4.16 18.30 13.20
CA THR A 84 3.32 19.48 13.44
C THR A 84 2.00 19.39 12.66
N CYS A 85 0.89 19.11 13.35
CA CYS A 85 -0.44 18.99 12.76
C CYS A 85 -1.26 20.29 12.89
N GLN A 86 -1.71 20.88 11.77
CA GLN A 86 -2.55 22.08 11.81
C GLN A 86 -4.03 21.71 11.99
N ARG A 87 -4.73 22.26 13.01
CA ARG A 87 -6.16 21.92 13.30
C ARG A 87 -7.11 22.07 12.10
N LYS A 88 -6.83 22.99 11.18
CA LYS A 88 -7.66 23.24 9.98
C LYS A 88 -7.31 22.36 8.77
N ARG A 89 -6.15 21.68 8.79
CA ARG A 89 -5.68 20.85 7.67
C ARG A 89 -5.60 19.40 8.11
N LYS A 90 -6.06 18.49 7.25
CA LYS A 90 -5.90 17.04 7.47
C LYS A 90 -4.46 16.55 7.24
N ARG A 91 -3.46 17.44 7.30
CA ARG A 91 -2.07 17.15 6.97
C ARG A 91 -1.16 17.72 8.06
N CYS A 92 -0.17 16.94 8.43
CA CYS A 92 0.86 17.25 9.40
C CYS A 92 2.21 17.37 8.68
N TYR A 93 3.11 18.17 9.24
CA TYR A 93 4.49 18.28 8.79
C TYR A 93 5.35 17.33 9.63
N CYS A 94 5.81 16.25 9.03
CA CYS A 94 6.63 15.23 9.68
C CYS A 94 8.06 15.31 9.17
N PHE A 95 8.78 16.30 9.68
CA PHE A 95 10.14 16.61 9.25
C PHE A 95 11.18 15.92 10.12
N ARG A 96 12.36 15.68 9.53
CA ARG A 96 13.52 15.15 10.25
C ARG A 96 13.93 16.09 11.40
N PRO A 97 14.62 15.57 12.44
CA PRO A 97 15.10 16.38 13.56
C PRO A 97 16.01 17.53 13.13
N ASN A 98 16.88 17.29 12.15
CA ASN A 98 17.95 18.20 11.75
C ASN A 98 17.62 19.07 10.52
N ARG A 99 16.54 18.78 9.77
CA ARG A 99 16.19 19.49 8.51
C ARG A 99 14.72 19.36 8.14
N ASN A 100 14.28 20.17 7.17
CA ASN A 100 12.90 20.22 6.71
C ASN A 100 12.59 19.22 5.57
N GLU A 101 13.11 18.00 5.69
CA GLU A 101 12.84 16.87 4.78
C GLU A 101 11.84 15.91 5.43
N ASN A 102 11.03 15.23 4.63
CA ASN A 102 10.03 14.29 5.16
C ASN A 102 10.67 12.93 5.44
N TRP A 103 10.46 12.41 6.64
CA TRP A 103 10.80 11.01 6.98
C TRP A 103 9.62 10.05 6.78
N LEU A 104 8.40 10.59 6.62
CA LEU A 104 7.17 9.83 6.44
C LEU A 104 6.44 10.24 5.16
N PHE A 105 6.19 9.29 4.27
CA PHE A 105 5.31 9.45 3.12
C PHE A 105 3.97 8.76 3.40
N SER A 106 2.91 9.54 3.59
CA SER A 106 1.59 9.04 3.92
C SER A 106 0.50 10.06 3.58
N ARG A 107 -0.76 9.62 3.60
CA ARG A 107 -1.93 10.51 3.52
C ARG A 107 -1.85 11.70 4.48
N TYR A 108 -1.40 11.46 5.72
CA TYR A 108 -1.42 12.47 6.78
C TYR A 108 -0.14 13.33 6.84
N SER A 109 0.93 12.96 6.12
CA SER A 109 2.15 13.77 6.03
C SER A 109 2.28 14.47 4.68
N THR A 110 2.40 13.71 3.58
CA THR A 110 2.62 14.25 2.22
C THR A 110 1.30 14.44 1.46
N GLY A 111 0.24 13.73 1.86
CA GLY A 111 -1.03 13.70 1.15
C GLY A 111 -1.08 12.59 0.09
N TRP A 112 -2.01 12.69 -0.84
CA TRP A 112 -2.16 11.72 -1.94
C TRP A 112 -1.32 12.09 -3.15
N LYS A 113 -0.03 12.36 -2.95
CA LYS A 113 0.89 12.85 -3.99
C LYS A 113 1.03 11.87 -5.17
N CYS A 114 1.02 10.57 -4.89
CA CYS A 114 1.10 9.54 -5.92
C CYS A 114 -0.26 9.07 -6.46
N GLY A 115 -1.36 9.53 -5.87
CA GLY A 115 -2.71 9.08 -6.20
C GLY A 115 -3.53 8.80 -4.95
N LEU A 116 -4.86 8.90 -5.08
CA LEU A 116 -5.78 8.55 -4.01
C LEU A 116 -5.71 7.05 -3.75
N HIS A 117 -5.28 6.65 -2.56
CA HIS A 117 -5.05 5.24 -2.21
C HIS A 117 -4.12 4.52 -3.20
N ALA A 118 -3.00 5.17 -3.55
CA ALA A 118 -1.97 4.60 -4.40
C ALA A 118 -1.54 3.21 -3.90
N ASP A 119 -1.52 2.24 -4.81
CA ASP A 119 -1.08 0.87 -4.55
C ASP A 119 0.45 0.70 -4.66
N TRP A 120 0.92 -0.55 -4.54
CA TRP A 120 2.34 -0.88 -4.63
C TRP A 120 2.99 -0.42 -5.94
N THR A 121 2.39 -0.74 -7.08
CA THR A 121 2.86 -0.33 -8.42
C THR A 121 2.91 1.20 -8.54
N GLU A 122 1.89 1.89 -8.04
CA GLU A 122 1.83 3.36 -8.07
C GLU A 122 2.86 4.01 -7.14
N LEU A 123 3.03 3.51 -5.91
CA LEU A 123 3.95 4.12 -4.94
C LEU A 123 5.41 3.90 -5.33
N THR A 124 5.79 2.68 -5.73
CA THR A 124 7.19 2.34 -6.07
C THR A 124 7.69 3.13 -7.28
N SER A 125 6.80 3.44 -8.23
CA SER A 125 7.14 4.25 -9.41
C SER A 125 7.09 5.77 -9.19
N CYS A 126 6.55 6.25 -8.06
CA CYS A 126 6.24 7.66 -7.86
C CYS A 126 6.97 8.32 -6.68
N VAL A 127 7.05 7.66 -5.52
CA VAL A 127 7.43 8.27 -4.24
C VAL A 127 8.76 9.00 -4.30
N GLY A 128 9.78 8.38 -4.89
CA GLY A 128 11.11 9.02 -4.99
C GLY A 128 11.08 10.32 -5.76
N SER A 129 10.45 10.31 -6.95
CA SER A 129 10.32 11.51 -7.77
C SER A 129 9.55 12.64 -7.08
N GLU A 130 8.55 12.31 -6.26
CA GLU A 130 7.75 13.30 -5.53
C GLU A 130 8.49 13.88 -4.32
N LEU A 131 9.38 13.12 -3.70
CA LEU A 131 10.24 13.63 -2.62
C LEU A 131 11.33 14.53 -3.17
N ASP A 132 12.00 14.13 -4.26
CA ASP A 132 13.01 14.96 -4.95
C ASP A 132 12.43 16.32 -5.34
N LYS A 133 11.24 16.34 -5.97
CA LYS A 133 10.55 17.58 -6.34
C LYS A 133 10.22 18.47 -5.15
N ASN A 134 9.85 17.88 -4.00
CA ASN A 134 9.45 18.65 -2.83
C ASN A 134 10.65 19.17 -2.02
N GLU A 135 11.78 18.45 -2.04
CA GLU A 135 12.97 18.75 -1.25
C GLU A 135 14.04 19.51 -2.06
N GLY A 136 13.93 19.54 -3.39
CA GLY A 136 14.78 20.31 -4.29
C GLY A 136 16.02 19.55 -4.78
N ASP A 137 16.44 18.52 -4.05
CA ASP A 137 17.62 17.73 -4.36
C ASP A 137 17.27 16.25 -4.56
N ALA A 138 17.90 15.66 -5.57
CA ALA A 138 17.85 14.22 -5.81
C ALA A 138 18.76 13.51 -4.79
N VAL A 139 18.15 12.80 -3.84
CA VAL A 139 18.89 12.13 -2.77
C VAL A 139 18.65 10.63 -2.81
N LYS A 140 19.73 9.85 -2.59
CA LYS A 140 19.62 8.41 -2.42
C LYS A 140 18.93 8.11 -1.07
N ARG A 141 17.69 7.62 -1.15
CA ARG A 141 16.84 7.28 0.01
C ARG A 141 16.66 5.76 0.09
N ARG A 142 16.48 5.24 1.31
CA ARG A 142 15.95 3.89 1.54
C ARG A 142 14.47 3.99 1.91
N TYR A 143 13.63 3.18 1.28
CA TYR A 143 12.18 3.22 1.49
C TYR A 143 11.70 2.01 2.28
N PHE A 144 11.02 2.27 3.38
CA PHE A 144 10.47 1.27 4.29
C PHE A 144 8.95 1.26 4.11
N TYR A 145 8.48 0.36 3.26
CA TYR A 145 7.07 0.23 2.98
C TYR A 145 6.36 -0.52 4.10
N ILE A 146 5.28 0.06 4.59
CA ILE A 146 4.42 -0.54 5.61
C ILE A 146 2.96 -0.47 5.16
N THR A 147 2.16 -1.41 5.63
CA THR A 147 0.72 -1.49 5.33
C THR A 147 -0.02 -2.10 6.50
N LEU A 148 -1.36 -2.04 6.45
CA LEU A 148 -2.23 -2.81 7.32
C LEU A 148 -3.11 -3.72 6.49
N LEU A 149 -3.21 -4.97 6.95
CA LEU A 149 -4.13 -5.96 6.42
C LEU A 149 -5.32 -6.14 7.37
N ARG A 150 -6.39 -6.67 6.81
CA ARG A 150 -7.59 -7.05 7.55
C ARG A 150 -8.15 -8.34 6.95
N GLU A 151 -8.78 -9.14 7.79
CA GLU A 151 -9.53 -10.33 7.38
C GLU A 151 -10.44 -9.99 6.16
N PRO A 152 -10.31 -10.72 5.03
CA PRO A 152 -10.89 -10.32 3.76
C PRO A 152 -12.41 -10.07 3.77
N ILE A 153 -13.19 -10.91 4.44
CA ILE A 153 -14.66 -10.81 4.51
C ILE A 153 -15.04 -9.53 5.27
N SER A 154 -14.47 -9.32 6.45
CA SER A 154 -14.69 -8.12 7.28
C SER A 154 -14.31 -6.84 6.55
N ARG A 155 -13.20 -6.87 5.82
CA ARG A 155 -12.74 -5.75 5.00
C ARG A 155 -13.70 -5.49 3.83
N TYR A 156 -14.14 -6.53 3.14
CA TYR A 156 -15.08 -6.45 2.02
C TYR A 156 -16.45 -5.91 2.46
N LEU A 157 -17.02 -6.44 3.54
CA LEU A 157 -18.28 -5.94 4.11
C LEU A 157 -18.16 -4.50 4.62
N SER A 158 -17.01 -4.12 5.18
CA SER A 158 -16.75 -2.74 5.56
C SER A 158 -16.69 -1.79 4.36
N GLU A 159 -16.17 -2.27 3.23
CA GLU A 159 -16.16 -1.53 1.97
C GLU A 159 -17.56 -1.37 1.40
N PHE A 160 -18.31 -2.47 1.30
CA PHE A 160 -19.72 -2.47 0.93
C PHE A 160 -20.50 -1.39 1.69
N ARG A 161 -20.44 -1.39 3.03
CA ARG A 161 -21.14 -0.38 3.86
C ARG A 161 -20.65 1.04 3.61
N HIS A 162 -19.41 1.23 3.15
CA HIS A 162 -18.88 2.55 2.79
C HIS A 162 -19.37 3.02 1.43
N VAL A 163 -19.42 2.11 0.46
CA VAL A 163 -19.93 2.36 -0.88
C VAL A 163 -21.44 2.60 -0.84
N GLN A 164 -22.18 1.82 -0.06
CA GLN A 164 -23.63 2.00 0.17
C GLN A 164 -23.98 3.41 0.67
N ARG A 165 -23.07 4.08 1.39
CA ARG A 165 -23.23 5.48 1.84
C ARG A 165 -22.56 6.52 0.94
N GLY A 166 -22.10 6.14 -0.25
CA GLY A 166 -21.64 7.05 -1.30
C GLY A 166 -20.13 7.11 -1.55
N ALA A 167 -19.31 6.27 -0.90
CA ALA A 167 -17.89 6.20 -1.23
C ALA A 167 -17.68 5.58 -2.62
N THR A 168 -16.76 6.15 -3.41
CA THR A 168 -16.43 5.64 -4.75
C THR A 168 -14.93 5.45 -4.96
N TRP A 169 -14.11 6.34 -4.38
CA TRP A 169 -12.69 6.48 -4.71
C TRP A 169 -12.42 6.65 -6.22
N ARG A 170 -13.39 7.15 -6.98
CA ARG A 170 -13.33 7.29 -8.45
C ARG A 170 -12.16 8.13 -8.99
N ASN A 171 -11.51 8.92 -8.12
CA ASN A 171 -10.34 9.73 -8.48
C ASN A 171 -9.01 8.98 -8.22
N SER A 172 -9.04 7.69 -7.89
CA SER A 172 -7.86 6.82 -7.90
C SER A 172 -7.34 6.70 -9.34
N ARG A 173 -6.02 6.74 -9.53
CA ARG A 173 -5.41 6.81 -10.86
C ARG A 173 -5.27 5.43 -11.49
N HIS A 174 -5.02 4.38 -10.70
CA HIS A 174 -4.75 3.03 -11.21
C HIS A 174 -3.63 3.06 -12.26
N TRP A 175 -2.55 3.77 -11.93
CA TRP A 175 -1.41 3.96 -12.81
C TRP A 175 -0.54 2.70 -12.88
N CYS A 176 -0.43 2.13 -14.07
CA CYS A 176 0.41 0.96 -14.35
C CYS A 176 0.94 1.06 -15.79
N GLY A 177 2.16 0.55 -16.04
CA GLY A 177 2.76 0.59 -17.37
C GLY A 177 2.95 2.02 -17.94
N GLY A 178 3.12 3.02 -17.07
CA GLY A 178 3.33 4.41 -17.48
C GLY A 178 2.07 5.17 -17.92
N ARG A 179 0.87 4.64 -17.65
CA ARG A 179 -0.40 5.31 -17.98
C ARG A 179 -1.49 5.01 -16.94
N VAL A 180 -2.58 5.77 -17.03
CA VAL A 180 -3.82 5.53 -16.27
C VAL A 180 -4.64 4.45 -16.99
N ALA A 181 -5.30 3.58 -16.21
CA ALA A 181 -6.28 2.65 -16.74
C ALA A 181 -7.46 3.39 -17.38
N THR A 182 -7.96 2.86 -18.49
CA THR A 182 -9.13 3.39 -19.19
C THR A 182 -10.44 2.80 -18.62
N ASP A 183 -11.57 3.45 -18.89
CA ASP A 183 -12.88 2.95 -18.46
C ASP A 183 -13.26 1.60 -19.10
N ALA A 184 -12.67 1.27 -20.26
CA ALA A 184 -12.84 -0.04 -20.89
C ALA A 184 -12.09 -1.15 -20.13
N GLU A 185 -10.94 -0.83 -19.53
CA GLU A 185 -10.14 -1.77 -18.75
C GLU A 185 -10.65 -1.91 -17.32
N LEU A 186 -11.15 -0.81 -16.73
CA LEU A 186 -11.76 -0.78 -15.40
C LEU A 186 -13.18 -0.19 -15.42
N PRO A 187 -14.17 -0.94 -15.93
CA PRO A 187 -15.55 -0.47 -15.96
C PRO A 187 -16.11 -0.20 -14.56
N HIS A 188 -16.95 0.82 -14.44
CA HIS A 188 -17.65 1.12 -13.19
C HIS A 188 -18.81 0.14 -12.94
N CYS A 189 -19.03 -0.21 -11.68
CA CYS A 189 -20.19 -1.01 -11.26
C CYS A 189 -21.48 -0.20 -11.07
N TYR A 190 -21.43 1.12 -11.25
CA TYR A 190 -22.55 2.01 -11.00
C TYR A 190 -22.63 3.07 -12.09
N GLN A 191 -23.83 3.63 -12.26
CA GLN A 191 -24.07 4.77 -13.14
C GLN A 191 -24.12 6.07 -12.33
N GLY A 192 -23.76 7.18 -12.98
CA GLY A 192 -23.77 8.50 -12.35
C GLY A 192 -22.63 8.73 -11.36
N SER A 193 -22.91 9.42 -10.25
CA SER A 193 -21.86 9.98 -9.39
C SER A 193 -21.38 9.04 -8.26
N SER A 194 -22.19 8.05 -7.86
CA SER A 194 -21.88 7.10 -6.79
C SER A 194 -22.78 5.87 -6.82
N TRP A 195 -22.40 4.82 -6.06
CA TRP A 195 -23.18 3.60 -5.86
C TRP A 195 -23.97 3.61 -4.55
N ARG A 196 -24.57 4.76 -4.21
CA ARG A 196 -25.32 4.94 -2.96
C ARG A 196 -26.56 4.05 -2.96
N GLY A 197 -26.84 3.42 -1.83
CA GLY A 197 -28.00 2.55 -1.65
C GLY A 197 -27.85 1.14 -2.20
N VAL A 198 -26.71 0.79 -2.82
CA VAL A 198 -26.45 -0.58 -3.31
C VAL A 198 -26.71 -1.63 -2.23
N THR A 199 -27.33 -2.74 -2.62
CA THR A 199 -27.52 -3.93 -1.77
C THR A 199 -26.25 -4.78 -1.71
N LEU A 200 -26.16 -5.73 -0.77
CA LEU A 200 -24.99 -6.60 -0.71
C LEU A 200 -24.89 -7.50 -1.96
N ASP A 201 -26.03 -7.98 -2.45
CA ASP A 201 -26.09 -8.88 -3.62
C ASP A 201 -25.64 -8.15 -4.89
N GLU A 202 -26.12 -6.94 -5.15
CA GLU A 202 -25.66 -6.12 -6.29
C GLU A 202 -24.17 -5.79 -6.18
N PHE A 203 -23.69 -5.48 -4.97
CA PHE A 203 -22.28 -5.20 -4.72
C PHE A 203 -21.40 -6.42 -5.03
N ALA A 204 -21.85 -7.61 -4.63
CA ALA A 204 -21.15 -8.87 -4.90
C ALA A 204 -21.27 -9.34 -6.35
N ALA A 205 -22.38 -9.04 -7.02
CA ALA A 205 -22.66 -9.49 -8.38
C ALA A 205 -21.86 -8.73 -9.46
N CYS A 206 -21.37 -7.52 -9.18
CA CYS A 206 -20.59 -6.79 -10.19
C CYS A 206 -19.20 -7.43 -10.41
N PRO A 207 -18.88 -7.90 -11.63
CA PRO A 207 -17.61 -8.56 -11.92
C PRO A 207 -16.40 -7.60 -11.87
N HIS A 208 -16.63 -6.29 -12.05
CA HIS A 208 -15.59 -5.27 -12.03
C HIS A 208 -15.43 -4.59 -10.66
N ASN A 209 -16.03 -5.14 -9.60
CA ASN A 209 -15.96 -4.53 -8.29
C ASN A 209 -14.54 -4.60 -7.70
N LEU A 210 -13.87 -3.45 -7.65
CA LEU A 210 -12.51 -3.31 -7.10
C LEU A 210 -12.38 -3.68 -5.62
N ALA A 211 -13.48 -3.90 -4.90
CA ALA A 211 -13.44 -4.47 -3.56
C ALA A 211 -12.98 -5.94 -3.58
N ALA A 212 -13.28 -6.70 -4.64
CA ALA A 212 -12.81 -8.09 -4.76
C ALA A 212 -11.28 -8.11 -4.84
N ASN A 213 -10.66 -9.00 -4.04
CA ASN A 213 -9.19 -9.17 -3.95
C ASN A 213 -8.38 -7.87 -3.82
N ARG A 214 -8.97 -6.83 -3.21
CA ARG A 214 -8.34 -5.51 -3.09
C ARG A 214 -6.94 -5.57 -2.48
N GLN A 215 -6.76 -6.34 -1.41
CA GLN A 215 -5.48 -6.41 -0.71
C GLN A 215 -4.40 -7.01 -1.62
N THR A 216 -4.71 -8.13 -2.29
CA THR A 216 -3.81 -8.74 -3.27
C THR A 216 -3.48 -7.76 -4.38
N ARG A 217 -4.50 -7.22 -5.08
CA ARG A 217 -4.29 -6.28 -6.19
C ARG A 217 -3.44 -5.07 -5.80
N MET A 218 -3.67 -4.51 -4.61
CA MET A 218 -2.96 -3.30 -4.17
C MET A 218 -1.54 -3.56 -3.65
N MET A 219 -1.12 -4.81 -3.52
CA MET A 219 0.23 -5.20 -3.06
C MET A 219 1.03 -5.94 -4.12
N SER A 220 0.40 -6.32 -5.23
CA SER A 220 1.07 -6.95 -6.36
C SER A 220 1.72 -5.90 -7.27
N ASP A 221 2.71 -6.34 -8.05
CA ASP A 221 3.23 -5.65 -9.23
C ASP A 221 2.60 -6.27 -10.49
#